data_AF-K2CPR8-F1
#
_entry.id   AF-K2CPR8-F1
#
_cell.length_a   1.000
_cell.length_b   1.000
_cell.length_c   1.000
_cell.angle_alpha   90.00
_cell.angle_beta   90.00
_cell.angle_gamma   90.00
#
_symmetry.space_group_name_H-M   'P 1'
#
loop_
_entity.id
_entity.type
_entity.pdbx_description
1 polymer ?
#
loop_
_entity_poly.entity_id
_entity_poly.type
_entity_poly.pdbx_seq_one_letter_code
_entity_poly.pdbx_strand_id
1 'polypeptide(L)'
;MARAIGDGLEAEGVSYRMFNAGGADMHDVMTDILTYKAVVLGCPTLNNGIVPTMALYLEELRGLKFRNKIGMAFGTYGWSGEGTKRIEAGMQEAGIEVVVPSIKCQFNPGTEDLEKCRELGRELAHKIKGS
;
A
#
# COMPACT_ATOMS: atom_id res chain seq x y z
N MET A 1 2.83 -5.26 -9.63
CA MET A 1 3.25 -4.37 -8.52
C MET A 1 3.01 -5.04 -7.16
N ALA A 2 1.76 -5.23 -6.70
CA ALA A 2 1.46 -5.83 -5.39
C ALA A 2 2.24 -7.13 -5.10
N ARG A 3 2.23 -8.08 -6.05
CA ARG A 3 3.00 -9.34 -5.95
C ARG A 3 4.49 -9.11 -5.86
N ALA A 4 5.06 -8.27 -6.72
CA ALA A 4 6.49 -7.94 -6.68
C ALA A 4 6.91 -7.31 -5.32
N ILE A 5 6.09 -6.44 -4.73
CA ILE A 5 6.34 -5.93 -3.37
C ILE A 5 6.31 -7.09 -2.36
N GLY A 6 5.33 -7.98 -2.46
CA GLY A 6 5.25 -9.20 -1.66
C GLY A 6 6.50 -10.08 -1.78
N ASP A 7 6.94 -10.36 -3.00
CA ASP A 7 8.18 -11.13 -3.27
C ASP A 7 9.39 -10.50 -2.57
N GLY A 8 9.47 -9.16 -2.55
CA GLY A 8 10.52 -8.42 -1.85
C GLY A 8 10.46 -8.55 -0.32
N LEU A 9 9.25 -8.53 0.26
CA LEU A 9 9.05 -8.79 1.69
C LEU A 9 9.43 -10.22 2.08
N GLU A 10 9.01 -11.20 1.27
CA GLU A 10 9.28 -12.62 1.50
C GLU A 10 10.77 -12.97 1.35
N ALA A 11 11.48 -12.34 0.41
CA ALA A 11 12.94 -12.48 0.28
C ALA A 11 13.69 -12.07 1.56
N GLU A 12 13.11 -11.14 2.32
CA GLU A 12 13.62 -10.70 3.62
C GLU A 12 13.01 -11.50 4.79
N GLY A 13 12.22 -12.54 4.54
CA GLY A 13 11.58 -13.35 5.59
C GLY A 13 10.48 -12.61 6.36
N VAL A 14 9.91 -11.55 5.80
CA VAL A 14 8.74 -10.87 6.36
C VAL A 14 7.48 -11.44 5.73
N SER A 15 6.61 -12.02 6.55
CA SER A 15 5.33 -12.53 6.08
C SER A 15 4.38 -11.38 5.73
N TYR A 16 3.56 -11.60 4.70
CA TYR A 16 2.54 -10.66 4.29
C TYR A 16 1.25 -11.42 3.95
N ARG A 17 0.14 -10.66 3.92
CA ARG A 17 -1.12 -11.13 3.38
C ARG A 17 -1.61 -10.11 2.36
N MET A 18 -2.19 -10.60 1.26
CA MET A 18 -2.65 -9.76 0.16
C MET A 18 -4.15 -9.92 -0.02
N PHE A 19 -4.82 -8.78 -0.16
CA PHE A 19 -6.25 -8.72 -0.36
C PHE A 19 -6.59 -7.99 -1.66
N ASN A 20 -7.60 -8.47 -2.37
CA ASN A 20 -8.26 -7.68 -3.39
C ASN A 20 -9.34 -6.83 -2.70
N ALA A 21 -9.12 -5.51 -2.65
CA ALA A 21 -10.02 -4.57 -1.97
C ALA A 21 -11.49 -4.69 -2.44
N GLY A 22 -11.74 -5.05 -3.70
CA GLY A 22 -13.10 -5.19 -4.25
C GLY A 22 -13.77 -6.54 -3.97
N GLY A 23 -13.05 -7.52 -3.42
CA GLY A 23 -13.58 -8.87 -3.15
C GLY A 23 -13.39 -9.38 -1.73
N ALA A 24 -12.57 -8.71 -0.91
CA ALA A 24 -12.37 -9.06 0.49
C ALA A 24 -13.45 -8.43 1.39
N ASP A 25 -13.80 -9.10 2.48
CA ASP A 25 -14.57 -8.47 3.56
C ASP A 25 -13.70 -7.43 4.26
N MET A 26 -14.21 -6.20 4.32
CA MET A 26 -13.45 -5.08 4.87
C MET A 26 -13.13 -5.25 6.35
N HIS A 27 -14.06 -5.81 7.15
CA HIS A 27 -13.85 -5.97 8.59
C HIS A 27 -12.80 -7.05 8.88
N ASP A 28 -12.72 -8.09 8.04
CA ASP A 28 -11.64 -9.07 8.12
C ASP A 28 -10.28 -8.40 7.85
N VAL A 29 -10.20 -7.55 6.81
CA VAL A 29 -8.97 -6.80 6.51
C VAL A 29 -8.59 -5.86 7.65
N MET A 30 -9.54 -5.09 8.21
CA MET A 30 -9.28 -4.20 9.35
C MET A 30 -8.83 -4.97 10.59
N THR A 31 -9.42 -6.15 10.83
CA THR A 31 -9.04 -7.03 11.94
C THR A 31 -7.61 -7.52 11.77
N ASP A 32 -7.23 -7.92 10.56
CA ASP A 32 -5.84 -8.29 10.27
C ASP A 32 -4.90 -7.12 10.54
N ILE A 33 -5.22 -5.92 10.05
CA ILE A 33 -4.38 -4.72 10.21
C ILE A 33 -4.02 -4.47 11.69
N LEU A 34 -4.87 -4.79 12.67
CA LEU A 34 -4.50 -4.70 14.09
C LEU A 34 -3.21 -5.47 14.43
N THR A 35 -3.07 -6.66 13.86
CA THR A 35 -1.99 -7.62 14.14
C THR A 35 -0.73 -7.39 13.29
N TYR A 36 -0.86 -6.70 12.16
CA TYR A 36 0.29 -6.38 11.29
C TYR A 36 1.01 -5.10 11.72
N LYS A 37 2.32 -5.02 11.42
CA LYS A 37 3.13 -3.81 11.64
C LYS A 37 3.03 -2.80 10.50
N ALA A 38 2.81 -3.28 9.28
CA ALA A 38 2.80 -2.46 8.08
C ALA A 38 1.52 -2.64 7.26
N VAL A 39 1.08 -1.56 6.61
CA VAL A 39 -0.04 -1.54 5.67
C VAL A 39 0.45 -1.04 4.32
N VAL A 40 0.20 -1.81 3.26
CA VAL A 40 0.57 -1.43 1.88
C VAL A 40 -0.71 -1.27 1.06
N LEU A 41 -0.95 -0.07 0.54
CA LEU A 41 -2.17 0.26 -0.22
C LEU A 41 -1.85 0.45 -1.71
N GLY A 42 -2.54 -0.32 -2.55
CA GLY A 42 -2.38 -0.30 -4.01
C GLY A 42 -3.63 0.21 -4.71
N CYS A 43 -3.53 1.27 -5.51
CA CYS A 43 -4.67 1.77 -6.29
C CYS A 43 -4.25 2.39 -7.63
N PRO A 44 -4.97 2.12 -8.74
CA PRO A 44 -4.81 2.91 -9.95
C PRO A 44 -5.38 4.33 -9.77
N THR A 45 -4.85 5.30 -10.51
CA THR A 45 -5.49 6.62 -10.58
C THR A 45 -6.77 6.53 -11.42
N LEU A 46 -7.89 6.96 -10.85
CA LEU A 46 -9.17 7.10 -11.54
C LEU A 46 -9.67 8.54 -11.38
N ASN A 47 -9.92 9.25 -12.49
CA ASN A 47 -10.43 10.62 -12.50
C ASN A 47 -9.65 11.60 -11.59
N ASN A 48 -8.31 11.60 -11.66
CA ASN A 48 -7.41 12.37 -10.79
C ASN A 48 -7.55 12.06 -9.28
N GLY A 49 -8.09 10.88 -8.97
CA GLY A 49 -8.31 10.39 -7.62
C GLY A 49 -8.07 8.89 -7.50
N ILE A 50 -8.73 8.28 -6.53
CA ILE A 50 -8.63 6.85 -6.23
C ILE A 50 -9.95 6.16 -6.56
N VAL A 51 -9.92 4.84 -6.72
CA VAL A 51 -11.14 4.05 -6.90
C VAL A 51 -12.01 4.14 -5.64
N PRO A 52 -13.36 4.17 -5.76
CA PRO A 52 -14.26 4.30 -4.62
C PRO A 52 -14.02 3.26 -3.52
N THR A 53 -13.68 2.03 -3.90
CA THR A 53 -13.34 0.96 -2.96
C THR A 53 -12.17 1.35 -2.08
N MET A 54 -11.11 1.94 -2.62
CA MET A 54 -9.95 2.36 -1.81
C MET A 54 -10.27 3.55 -0.92
N ALA A 55 -11.18 4.44 -1.34
CA ALA A 55 -11.63 5.54 -0.50
C ALA A 55 -12.29 5.03 0.79
N LEU A 56 -13.10 3.97 0.70
CA LEU A 56 -13.71 3.33 1.87
C LEU A 56 -12.65 2.80 2.86
N TYR A 57 -11.61 2.13 2.37
CA TYR A 57 -10.52 1.67 3.23
C TYR A 57 -9.82 2.82 3.96
N LEU A 58 -9.54 3.94 3.28
CA LEU A 58 -8.92 5.11 3.91
C LEU A 58 -9.81 5.74 4.99
N GLU A 59 -11.13 5.81 4.74
CA GLU A 59 -12.10 6.31 5.71
C GLU A 59 -12.14 5.45 6.99
N GLU A 60 -12.18 4.12 6.83
CA GLU A 60 -12.12 3.20 7.97
C GLU A 60 -10.80 3.28 8.74
N LEU A 61 -9.66 3.32 8.03
CA LEU A 61 -8.34 3.50 8.66
C LEU A 61 -8.31 4.79 9.50
N ARG A 62 -8.89 5.88 8.99
CA ARG A 62 -8.98 7.16 9.70
C ARG A 62 -9.92 7.12 10.90
N GLY A 63 -11.02 6.37 10.81
CA GLY A 63 -11.95 6.16 11.92
C GLY A 63 -11.34 5.34 13.05
N LEU A 64 -10.65 4.25 12.71
CA LEU A 64 -10.08 3.29 13.66
C LEU A 64 -8.78 3.77 14.30
N LYS A 65 -8.03 4.66 13.64
CA LYS A 65 -6.82 5.31 14.18
C LYS A 65 -5.79 4.31 14.73
N PHE A 66 -5.41 3.35 13.91
CA PHE A 66 -4.41 2.36 14.28
C PHE A 66 -3.10 3.05 14.69
N ARG A 67 -2.49 2.56 15.77
CA ARG A 67 -1.22 3.09 16.30
C ARG A 67 -0.06 2.21 15.92
N ASN A 68 1.13 2.81 15.84
CA ASN A 68 2.39 2.14 15.57
C ASN A 68 2.34 1.34 14.26
N LYS A 69 1.75 1.95 13.23
CA LYS A 69 1.66 1.38 11.90
C LYS A 69 2.52 2.19 10.96
N ILE A 70 3.34 1.49 10.19
CA ILE A 70 4.05 2.06 9.06
C ILE A 70 3.36 1.66 7.76
N GLY A 71 3.65 2.33 6.66
CA GLY A 71 3.03 1.98 5.41
C GLY A 71 3.70 2.55 4.17
N MET A 72 3.15 2.13 3.04
CA MET A 72 3.58 2.48 1.69
C MET A 72 2.37 2.46 0.76
N ALA A 73 2.37 3.35 -0.22
CA ALA A 73 1.40 3.32 -1.30
C ALA A 73 2.05 2.94 -2.63
N PHE A 74 1.30 2.29 -3.52
CA PHE A 74 1.71 2.07 -4.90
C PHE A 74 0.53 2.19 -5.85
N GLY A 75 0.79 2.41 -7.14
CA GLY A 75 -0.29 2.54 -8.10
C GLY A 75 0.14 2.56 -9.56
N THR A 76 -0.85 2.48 -10.43
CA THR A 76 -0.68 2.72 -11.86
C THR A 76 -1.47 3.95 -12.29
N TYR A 77 -1.10 4.56 -13.42
CA TYR A 77 -1.83 5.69 -13.97
C TYR A 77 -1.76 5.73 -15.49
N GLY A 78 -2.73 6.36 -16.15
CA GLY A 78 -2.69 6.57 -17.61
C GLY A 78 -1.94 7.86 -17.97
N TRP A 79 -2.55 8.99 -17.61
CA TRP A 79 -2.07 10.33 -17.99
C TRP A 79 -1.55 11.10 -16.78
N SER A 80 -2.28 11.01 -15.67
CA SER A 80 -2.08 11.79 -14.45
C SER A 80 -2.01 10.87 -13.22
N GLY A 81 -1.05 11.13 -12.33
CA GLY A 81 -0.61 10.20 -11.29
C GLY A 81 -0.98 10.64 -9.87
N GLU A 82 -2.11 11.30 -9.70
CA GLU A 82 -2.54 11.89 -8.41
C GLU A 82 -3.00 10.84 -7.40
N GLY A 83 -3.45 9.66 -7.87
CA GLY A 83 -4.02 8.62 -7.02
C GLY A 83 -3.10 8.22 -5.88
N THR A 84 -1.82 7.95 -6.15
CA THR A 84 -0.85 7.53 -5.13
C THR A 84 -0.62 8.59 -4.06
N LYS A 85 -0.58 9.87 -4.46
CA LYS A 85 -0.45 11.00 -3.51
C LYS A 85 -1.66 11.10 -2.58
N ARG A 86 -2.87 10.86 -3.10
CA ARG A 86 -4.09 10.85 -2.28
C ARG A 86 -4.09 9.70 -1.26
N ILE A 87 -3.57 8.54 -1.64
CA ILE A 87 -3.43 7.41 -0.72
C ILE A 87 -2.44 7.75 0.39
N GLU A 88 -1.25 8.27 0.04
CA GLU A 88 -0.25 8.67 1.05
C GLU A 88 -0.83 9.69 2.04
N ALA A 89 -1.52 10.73 1.54
CA ALA A 89 -2.17 11.72 2.39
C ALA A 89 -3.22 11.08 3.31
N GLY A 90 -4.08 10.20 2.78
CA GLY A 90 -5.08 9.49 3.57
C GLY A 90 -4.47 8.56 4.63
N MET A 91 -3.35 7.90 4.33
CA MET A 91 -2.61 7.10 5.30
C MET A 91 -2.05 7.96 6.44
N GLN A 92 -1.46 9.11 6.11
CA GLN A 92 -0.96 10.07 7.09
C GLN A 92 -2.08 10.64 7.97
N GLU A 93 -3.23 11.01 7.38
CA GLU A 93 -4.43 11.43 8.12
C GLU A 93 -4.94 10.35 9.07
N ALA A 94 -4.81 9.08 8.69
CA ALA A 94 -5.15 7.94 9.53
C ALA A 94 -4.13 7.62 10.63
N GLY A 95 -3.00 8.35 10.69
CA GLY A 95 -1.93 8.12 11.66
C GLY A 95 -0.97 7.01 11.28
N ILE A 96 -0.96 6.58 10.01
CA ILE A 96 0.00 5.59 9.47
C ILE A 96 1.20 6.35 8.92
N GLU A 97 2.40 6.01 9.42
CA GLU A 97 3.64 6.62 8.97
C GLU A 97 4.04 6.07 7.59
N VAL A 98 4.08 6.93 6.57
CA VAL A 98 4.58 6.53 5.25
C VAL A 98 6.10 6.54 5.29
N VAL A 99 6.71 5.35 5.36
CA VAL A 99 8.15 5.16 5.63
C VAL A 99 9.00 4.98 4.37
N VAL A 100 8.34 4.75 3.24
CA VAL A 100 8.95 4.58 1.93
C VAL A 100 8.14 5.40 0.91
N PRO A 101 8.78 6.18 0.02
CA PRO A 101 8.07 6.94 -1.01
C PRO A 101 7.22 6.04 -1.91
N SER A 102 6.02 6.50 -2.27
CA SER A 102 5.17 5.73 -3.15
C SER A 102 5.75 5.53 -4.55
N ILE A 103 5.51 4.34 -5.10
CA ILE A 103 5.85 4.00 -6.47
C ILE A 103 4.63 4.08 -7.38
N LYS A 104 4.81 4.72 -8.53
CA LYS A 104 3.80 4.80 -9.58
C LYS A 104 4.36 4.36 -10.92
N CYS A 105 3.57 3.63 -11.68
CA CYS A 105 3.91 3.17 -13.03
C CYS A 105 2.88 3.69 -14.03
N GLN A 106 3.34 4.11 -15.22
CA GLN A 106 2.45 4.53 -16.29
C GLN A 106 1.96 3.30 -17.07
N PHE A 107 0.64 3.19 -17.25
CA PHE A 107 -0.04 2.06 -17.88
C PHE A 107 0.32 0.71 -17.24
N ASN A 108 1.04 -0.14 -17.96
CA ASN A 108 1.35 -1.50 -17.57
C ASN A 108 2.80 -1.59 -17.07
N PRO A 109 3.03 -2.10 -15.84
CA PRO A 109 4.36 -2.30 -15.29
C PRO A 109 5.23 -3.23 -16.15
N GLY A 110 6.39 -2.72 -16.57
CA GLY A 110 7.44 -3.51 -17.21
C GLY A 110 8.33 -4.23 -16.20
N THR A 111 9.33 -4.96 -16.70
CA THR A 111 10.29 -5.71 -15.86
C THR A 111 11.02 -4.79 -14.88
N GLU A 112 11.46 -3.61 -15.33
CA GLU A 112 12.16 -2.64 -14.46
C GLU A 112 11.25 -2.07 -13.36
N ASP A 113 9.98 -1.79 -13.66
CA ASP A 113 9.03 -1.31 -12.65
C ASP A 113 8.74 -2.39 -11.60
N LEU A 114 8.66 -3.64 -12.04
CA LEU A 114 8.48 -4.78 -11.14
C LEU A 114 9.72 -5.00 -10.27
N GLU A 115 10.94 -4.80 -10.78
CA GLU A 115 12.14 -4.91 -9.94
C GLU A 115 12.22 -3.79 -8.90
N LYS A 116 11.89 -2.54 -9.27
CA LYS A 116 11.74 -1.44 -8.30
C LYS A 116 10.70 -1.77 -7.23
N CYS A 117 9.58 -2.39 -7.60
CA CYS A 117 8.59 -2.86 -6.63
C CYS A 117 9.17 -3.91 -5.66
N ARG A 118 10.03 -4.84 -6.13
CA ARG A 118 10.70 -5.83 -5.26
C ARG A 118 11.69 -5.15 -4.32
N GLU A 119 12.48 -4.22 -4.82
CA GLU A 119 13.43 -3.44 -4.01
C GLU A 119 12.73 -2.66 -2.90
N LEU A 120 11.60 -2.01 -3.20
CA LEU A 120 10.79 -1.33 -2.19
C LEU A 120 10.19 -2.29 -1.16
N GLY A 121 9.80 -3.50 -1.59
CA GLY A 121 9.41 -4.57 -0.67
C GLY A 121 10.52 -4.93 0.32
N ARG A 122 11.77 -5.07 -0.17
CA ARG A 122 12.95 -5.31 0.68
C ARG A 122 13.21 -4.14 1.63
N GLU A 123 13.14 -2.91 1.14
CA GLU A 123 13.31 -1.71 1.97
C GLU A 123 12.26 -1.64 3.09
N LEU A 124 10.99 -1.87 2.76
CA LEU A 124 9.92 -1.92 3.74
C LEU A 124 10.16 -3.03 4.79
N ALA A 125 10.63 -4.22 4.38
CA ALA A 125 10.97 -5.29 5.32
C ALA A 125 12.05 -4.86 6.33
N HIS A 126 13.09 -4.15 5.88
CA HIS A 126 14.10 -3.61 6.79
C HIS A 126 13.51 -2.59 7.78
N LYS A 127 12.59 -1.73 7.34
CA LYS A 127 11.86 -0.81 8.24
C LYS A 127 11.02 -1.56 9.27
N ILE A 128 10.30 -2.62 8.87
CA ILE A 128 9.49 -3.47 9.75
C ILE A 128 10.33 -4.17 10.84
N LYS A 129 11.52 -4.65 10.46
CA LYS A 129 12.45 -5.31 11.40
C LYS A 129 13.12 -4.33 12.36
N GLY A 130 13.33 -3.08 11.92
CA GLY A 130 13.92 -2.01 12.73
C GLY A 130 12.94 -1.27 13.65
N SER A 131 11.62 -1.45 13.46
CA SER A 131 10.53 -0.83 14.24
C SER A 131 10.01 -1.68 15.39
#